data_AF-Q4T8A7-F1
#
_entry.id   AF-Q4T8A7-F1
#
_cell.length_a   1.000
_cell.length_b   1.000
_cell.length_c   1.000
_cell.angle_alpha   90.00
_cell.angle_beta   90.00
_cell.angle_gamma   90.00
#
_symmetry.space_group_name_H-M   'P 1'
#
loop_
_entity.id
_entity.type
_entity.pdbx_description
1 polymer ?
#
loop_
_entity_poly.entity_id
_entity_poly.type
_entity_poly.pdbx_seq_one_letter_code
_entity_poly.pdbx_strand_id
1 'polypeptide(L)'
;QVSLEQQAFLLLTEAERQTMAYYLQEYQEGHIAVQALVMALLELFNTHAKVLLCLEAASPSLQLSMLAEVRSLVALQDLEVFDRLVLHHHREVHQSWPGGPGGPG
;
A
#
# COMPACT_ATOMS: atom_id res chain seq x y z
N GLN A 1 18.73 -0.19 -1.79
CA GLN A 1 17.28 -0.10 -2.05
C GLN A 1 16.75 -1.53 -2.05
N VAL A 2 15.66 -1.80 -1.34
CA VAL A 2 15.02 -3.13 -1.34
C VAL A 2 13.98 -3.11 -2.46
N SER A 3 14.01 -4.08 -3.38
CA SER A 3 13.05 -4.15 -4.49
C SER A 3 11.62 -4.35 -4.00
N LEU A 4 10.62 -3.84 -4.75
CA LEU A 4 9.20 -4.13 -4.54
C LEU A 4 8.94 -5.62 -4.34
N GLU A 5 9.59 -6.49 -5.13
CA GLU A 5 9.46 -7.94 -5.02
C GLU A 5 9.91 -8.43 -3.64
N GLN A 6 11.06 -7.98 -3.16
CA GLN A 6 11.57 -8.36 -1.84
C GLN A 6 10.68 -7.86 -0.72
N GLN A 7 10.13 -6.65 -0.81
CA GLN A 7 9.17 -6.15 0.17
C GLN A 7 7.86 -6.96 0.15
N ALA A 8 7.39 -7.33 -1.04
CA ALA A 8 6.21 -8.16 -1.21
C ALA A 8 6.41 -9.56 -0.61
N PHE A 9 7.60 -10.15 -0.71
CA PHE A 9 7.91 -11.43 -0.03
C PHE A 9 7.85 -11.34 1.50
N LEU A 10 8.13 -10.17 2.07
CA LEU A 10 8.11 -9.94 3.52
C LEU A 10 6.70 -9.70 4.06
N LEU A 11 5.81 -9.12 3.24
CA LEU A 11 4.51 -8.62 3.68
C LEU A 11 3.31 -9.43 3.17
N LEU A 12 3.46 -10.11 2.03
CA LEU A 12 2.35 -10.72 1.32
C LEU A 12 2.54 -12.24 1.22
N THR A 13 1.43 -12.96 1.31
CA THR A 13 1.37 -14.38 0.94
C THR A 13 1.63 -14.56 -0.55
N GLU A 14 1.89 -15.80 -0.98
CA GLU A 14 2.07 -16.11 -2.40
C GLU A 14 0.87 -15.71 -3.26
N ALA A 15 -0.35 -15.99 -2.77
CA ALA A 15 -1.58 -15.61 -3.44
C ALA A 15 -1.69 -14.08 -3.59
N GLU A 16 -1.40 -13.33 -2.53
CA GLU A 16 -1.46 -11.86 -2.57
C GLU A 16 -0.39 -11.26 -3.49
N ARG A 17 0.81 -11.85 -3.56
CA ARG A 17 1.82 -11.41 -4.54
C ARG A 17 1.34 -11.60 -5.98
N GLN A 18 0.67 -12.71 -6.28
CA GLN A 18 0.06 -12.94 -7.59
C GLN A 18 -1.05 -11.92 -7.87
N THR A 19 -1.90 -11.64 -6.89
CA THR A 19 -2.94 -10.61 -6.99
C THR A 19 -2.36 -9.20 -7.21
N MET A 20 -1.28 -8.84 -6.50
CA MET A 20 -0.59 -7.57 -6.70
C MET A 20 -0.03 -7.45 -8.13
N ALA A 21 0.62 -8.49 -8.62
CA ALA A 21 1.15 -8.54 -9.99
C ALA A 21 0.02 -8.39 -11.03
N TYR A 22 -1.11 -9.05 -10.81
CA TYR A 22 -2.30 -8.92 -11.66
C TYR A 22 -2.80 -7.48 -11.74
N TYR A 23 -3.00 -6.79 -10.61
CA TYR A 23 -3.46 -5.40 -10.63
C TYR A 23 -2.47 -4.44 -11.31
N LEU A 24 -1.16 -4.65 -11.12
CA LEU A 24 -0.14 -3.86 -11.80
C LEU A 24 -0.18 -4.06 -13.32
N GLN A 25 -0.38 -5.29 -13.78
CA GLN A 25 -0.51 -5.58 -15.21
C GLN A 25 -1.77 -4.94 -15.80
N GLU A 26 -2.92 -5.08 -15.14
CA GLU A 26 -4.18 -4.49 -15.62
C GLU A 26 -4.11 -2.96 -15.71
N TYR A 27 -3.36 -2.31 -14.81
CA TYR A 27 -3.12 -0.87 -14.92
C TYR A 27 -2.19 -0.54 -16.09
N GLN A 28 -1.10 -1.29 -16.29
CA GLN A 28 -0.17 -1.07 -17.40
C GLN A 28 -0.83 -1.27 -18.78
N GLU A 29 -1.77 -2.21 -18.87
CA GLU A 29 -2.58 -2.46 -20.06
C GLU A 29 -3.72 -1.42 -20.23
N GLY A 30 -3.94 -0.56 -19.23
CA GLY A 30 -4.97 0.48 -19.25
C GLY A 30 -6.39 -0.04 -18.99
N HIS A 31 -6.53 -1.27 -18.49
CA HIS A 31 -7.81 -1.89 -18.15
C HIS A 31 -8.43 -1.29 -16.89
N ILE A 32 -7.60 -0.84 -15.95
CA ILE A 32 -8.04 -0.18 -14.72
C ILE A 32 -7.40 1.21 -14.57
N ALA A 33 -8.15 2.15 -14.02
CA ALA A 33 -7.62 3.47 -13.67
C ALA A 33 -6.73 3.41 -12.42
N VAL A 34 -5.83 4.38 -12.27
CA VAL A 34 -4.94 4.49 -11.08
C VAL A 34 -5.72 4.48 -9.77
N GLN A 35 -6.93 5.05 -9.73
CA GLN A 35 -7.76 5.04 -8.52
C GLN A 35 -8.19 3.62 -8.13
N ALA A 36 -8.56 2.77 -9.09
CA ALA A 36 -8.90 1.38 -8.83
C ALA A 36 -7.67 0.57 -8.39
N LEU A 37 -6.53 0.80 -9.02
CA LEU A 37 -5.24 0.20 -8.62
C LEU A 37 -4.92 0.53 -7.16
N VAL A 38 -4.97 1.82 -6.78
CA VAL A 38 -4.62 2.25 -5.42
C VAL A 38 -5.56 1.65 -4.39
N MET A 39 -6.87 1.65 -4.64
CA MET A 39 -7.82 1.03 -3.70
C MET A 39 -7.55 -0.47 -3.53
N ALA A 40 -7.34 -1.19 -4.64
CA ALA A 40 -7.07 -2.63 -4.60
C ALA A 40 -5.79 -2.97 -3.84
N LEU A 41 -4.71 -2.21 -4.07
CA LEU A 41 -3.44 -2.42 -3.36
C LEU A 41 -3.55 -2.08 -1.88
N LEU A 42 -4.25 -0.99 -1.52
CA LEU A 42 -4.48 -0.63 -0.13
C LEU A 42 -5.26 -1.72 0.62
N GLU A 43 -6.30 -2.27 0.00
CA GLU A 43 -7.08 -3.37 0.58
C GLU A 43 -6.24 -4.65 0.74
N LEU A 44 -5.49 -5.01 -0.31
CA LEU A 44 -4.58 -6.17 -0.33
C LEU A 44 -3.51 -6.09 0.77
N PHE A 45 -2.94 -4.91 0.99
CA PHE A 45 -1.93 -4.71 2.04
C PHE A 45 -2.54 -4.68 3.45
N ASN A 46 -3.83 -4.37 3.56
CA ASN A 46 -4.55 -4.30 4.83
C ASN A 46 -5.07 -5.68 5.27
N THR A 47 -5.32 -6.62 4.34
CA THR A 47 -5.82 -7.96 4.66
C THR A 47 -4.82 -8.86 5.40
N HIS A 48 -3.51 -8.67 5.24
CA HIS A 48 -2.49 -9.52 5.84
C HIS A 48 -1.56 -8.87 6.88
N ALA A 49 -1.82 -7.62 7.28
CA ALA A 49 -1.07 -6.98 8.37
C ALA A 49 -1.18 -7.72 9.74
N LYS A 50 -2.01 -8.76 9.86
CA LYS A 50 -2.25 -9.50 11.10
C LYS A 50 -1.60 -10.89 11.22
N VAL A 51 -1.26 -11.60 10.13
CA VAL A 51 -1.13 -13.08 10.25
C VAL A 51 0.30 -13.63 10.23
N LEU A 52 1.33 -12.96 9.69
CA LEU A 52 2.68 -13.55 9.66
C LEU A 52 3.74 -12.89 10.56
N LEU A 53 3.44 -11.80 11.28
CA LEU A 53 4.32 -11.30 12.33
C LEU A 53 3.49 -10.69 13.47
N CYS A 54 3.29 -11.44 14.55
CA CYS A 54 2.97 -10.87 15.86
C CYS A 54 4.22 -10.19 16.44
N LEU A 55 4.71 -9.16 15.75
CA LEU A 55 5.51 -8.08 16.32
C LEU A 55 4.67 -6.83 16.07
N GLU A 56 4.36 -6.14 17.16
CA GLU A 56 3.55 -4.92 17.21
C GLU A 56 3.78 -4.02 15.97
N ALA A 57 2.75 -3.85 15.14
CA ALA A 57 2.79 -3.07 13.90
C ALA A 57 3.83 -3.56 12.87
N ALA A 58 3.35 -4.12 11.75
CA ALA A 58 3.99 -3.80 10.48
C ALA A 58 4.01 -2.27 10.40
N SER A 59 5.16 -1.67 10.72
CA SER A 59 5.28 -0.23 10.89
C SER A 59 4.64 0.46 9.68
N PRO A 60 3.83 1.52 9.83
CA PRO A 60 3.27 2.27 8.70
C PRO A 60 4.36 2.65 7.68
N SER A 61 5.62 2.73 8.12
CA SER A 61 6.84 2.88 7.34
C SER A 61 7.08 1.79 6.28
N LEU A 62 6.75 0.52 6.54
CA LEU A 62 7.02 -0.60 5.61
C LEU A 62 5.96 -0.68 4.49
N GLN A 63 4.68 -0.44 4.82
CA GLN A 63 3.64 -0.27 3.78
C GLN A 63 3.90 0.97 2.93
N LEU A 64 4.33 2.08 3.55
CA LEU A 64 4.69 3.30 2.82
C LEU A 64 5.91 3.06 1.90
N SER A 65 6.84 2.19 2.31
CA SER A 65 7.98 1.79 1.47
C SER A 65 7.52 1.01 0.23
N MET A 66 6.53 0.12 0.35
CA MET A 66 5.94 -0.58 -0.81
C MET A 66 5.21 0.39 -1.74
N LEU A 67 4.41 1.30 -1.20
CA LEU A 67 3.71 2.31 -1.99
C LEU A 67 4.69 3.27 -2.68
N ALA A 68 5.83 3.57 -2.08
CA ALA A 68 6.90 4.36 -2.70
C ALA A 68 7.55 3.62 -3.88
N GLU A 69 7.76 2.31 -3.78
CA GLU A 69 8.26 1.52 -4.91
C GLU A 69 7.20 1.40 -6.02
N VAL A 70 5.91 1.20 -5.67
CA VAL A 70 4.80 1.22 -6.64
C VAL A 70 4.68 2.58 -7.35
N ARG A 71 4.90 3.69 -6.63
CA ARG A 71 4.90 5.04 -7.21
C ARG A 71 5.88 5.18 -8.37
N SER A 72 7.01 4.45 -8.35
CA SER A 72 7.97 4.45 -9.45
C SER A 72 7.45 3.79 -10.74
N LEU A 73 6.39 2.98 -10.63
CA LEU A 73 5.74 2.27 -11.72
C LEU A 73 4.49 3.01 -12.25
N VAL A 74 4.03 4.07 -11.57
CA VAL A 74 2.85 4.84 -11.94
C VAL A 74 3.21 5.86 -13.03
N ALA A 75 2.34 6.00 -14.03
CA ALA A 75 2.54 6.97 -15.11
C ALA A 75 2.57 8.41 -14.57
N LEU A 76 3.37 9.28 -15.21
CA LEU A 76 3.58 10.66 -14.75
C LEU A 76 2.28 11.46 -14.58
N GLN A 77 1.30 11.24 -15.46
CA GLN A 77 -0.02 11.87 -15.44
C GLN A 77 -0.88 11.47 -14.23
N ASP A 78 -0.62 10.29 -13.67
CA ASP A 78 -1.42 9.69 -12.60
C ASP A 78 -0.79 9.88 -11.22
N LEU A 79 0.45 10.37 -11.16
CA LEU A 79 1.20 10.57 -9.91
C LEU A 79 0.47 11.47 -8.92
N GLU A 80 -0.17 12.54 -9.37
CA GLU A 80 -0.87 13.47 -8.46
C GLU A 80 -2.10 12.80 -7.82
N VAL A 81 -2.81 11.96 -8.57
CA VAL A 81 -3.95 11.20 -8.06
C VAL A 81 -3.47 10.13 -7.09
N PHE A 82 -2.40 9.42 -7.45
CA PHE A 82 -1.77 8.42 -6.61
C PHE A 82 -1.33 8.99 -5.25
N ASP A 83 -0.53 10.07 -5.27
CA ASP A 83 0.02 10.70 -4.07
C ASP A 83 -1.10 11.19 -3.12
N ARG A 84 -2.18 11.73 -3.68
CA ARG A 84 -3.34 12.19 -2.90
C ARG A 84 -4.07 11.05 -2.19
N LEU A 85 -4.28 9.93 -2.89
CA LEU A 85 -4.97 8.76 -2.33
C LEU A 85 -4.14 8.08 -1.24
N VAL A 86 -2.83 7.92 -1.45
CA VAL A 86 -1.91 7.36 -0.45
C VAL A 86 -1.86 8.24 0.80
N LEU A 87 -1.77 9.55 0.64
CA LEU A 87 -1.76 10.49 1.77
C LEU A 87 -3.07 10.47 2.55
N HIS A 88 -4.22 10.39 1.87
CA HIS A 88 -5.53 10.29 2.52
C HIS A 88 -5.61 9.04 3.39
N HIS A 89 -5.28 7.89 2.83
CA HIS A 89 -5.30 6.61 3.54
C HIS A 89 -4.36 6.62 4.75
N HIS A 90 -3.13 7.14 4.59
CA HIS A 90 -2.20 7.25 5.70
C HIS A 90 -2.77 8.06 6.86
N ARG A 91 -3.43 9.20 6.58
CA ARG A 91 -4.10 10.00 7.63
C ARG A 91 -5.22 9.23 8.32
N GLU A 92 -6.02 8.47 7.59
CA GLU A 92 -7.10 7.66 8.19
C GLU A 92 -6.56 6.59 9.13
N VAL A 93 -5.51 5.87 8.72
CA VAL A 93 -4.85 4.87 9.56
C VAL A 93 -4.26 5.50 10.83
N HIS A 94 -3.64 6.67 10.71
CA HIS A 94 -3.06 7.39 11.84
C HIS A 94 -4.09 8.05 12.77
N GLN A 95 -5.24 8.50 12.24
CA GLN A 95 -6.33 9.06 13.05
C GLN A 95 -7.19 7.99 13.73
N SER A 96 -7.26 6.79 13.16
CA SER A 96 -7.97 5.64 13.74
C SER A 96 -7.23 5.01 14.93
N TRP A 97 -5.96 5.39 15.17
CA TRP A 97 -5.20 4.92 16.33
C TRP A 97 -5.55 5.71 17.60
N PRO A 98 -6.20 5.12 18.62
CA PRO A 98 -6.66 5.84 19.81
C PRO A 98 -5.54 6.33 20.74
N GLY A 99 -4.28 6.01 20.45
CA GLY A 99 -3.11 6.27 21.32
C GLY A 99 -2.06 7.23 20.74
N GLY A 100 -2.41 8.07 19.77
CA GLY A 100 -1.50 9.10 19.24
C GLY A 100 -1.31 10.25 20.24
N PRO A 101 -0.13 10.92 20.30
CA PRO A 101 0.19 11.96 21.28
C PRO A 101 -0.55 13.31 21.06
N GLY A 102 -1.75 13.27 20.48
CA GLY A 102 -2.56 14.45 20.16
C GLY A 102 -4.07 14.23 20.30
N GLY A 103 -4.50 13.36 21.22
CA GLY A 103 -5.92 13.32 21.63
C GLY A 103 -6.31 14.59 22.41
N PRO A 104 -7.54 15.13 22.24
CA PRO A 104 -7.96 16.36 22.89
C PRO A 104 -8.04 16.14 24.41
N GLY A 105 -7.61 17.16 25.17
CA GLY A 105 -7.47 17.13 26.63
C GLY A 105 -8.76 16.95 27.42
#